data_AF-A0A819RKA3-F1
#
_entry.id   AF-A0A819RKA3-F1
#
_cell.length_a   1.000
_cell.length_b   1.000
_cell.length_c   1.000
_cell.angle_alpha   90.00
_cell.angle_beta   90.00
_cell.angle_gamma   90.00
#
_symmetry.space_group_name_H-M   'P 1'
#
loop_
_entity.id
_entity.type
_entity.pdbx_description
1 polymer ?
#
loop_
_entity_poly.entity_id
_entity_poly.type
_entity_poly.pdbx_seq_one_letter_code
_entity_poly.pdbx_strand_id
1 'polypeptide(L)'
;MINNGTLTGLFPEEEISVPRQVRFWLFLILVIPSIYCSCVLLFQLFVNKKLQSQLSNHIIICLLILGLIIELIDIPLHLSFLELGIVWPSTPTLCIVWWFVDTGIYNGSVIIMAWGSIHRYLLIFHDRLFLIAKKLVMIFPPCLNSYDYTSPVCGEFPCYFDVPLLSIWDTVINSIVPTAITTIFSIIVLARVYIQKRRLNRANLWRRQRKMTIQLLSICILFLVANVPFNFVTFAHICG
;
A
#
# COMPACT_ATOMS: atom_id res chain seq x y z
N MET A 1 14.90 -52.27 27.59
CA MET A 1 15.08 -51.07 28.44
C MET A 1 14.75 -49.86 27.60
N ILE A 2 13.61 -49.25 27.88
CA ILE A 2 13.08 -48.07 27.20
C ILE A 2 13.71 -46.86 27.90
N ASN A 3 14.50 -46.06 27.19
CA ASN A 3 14.94 -44.75 27.68
C ASN A 3 14.02 -43.69 27.10
N ASN A 4 13.06 -43.26 27.93
CA ASN A 4 12.32 -42.02 27.77
C ASN A 4 13.20 -40.86 28.24
N GLY A 5 13.40 -39.87 27.38
CA GLY A 5 14.16 -38.67 27.71
C GLY A 5 14.03 -37.59 26.64
N THR A 6 12.81 -37.38 26.13
CA THR A 6 12.50 -36.22 25.27
C THR A 6 12.45 -34.96 26.13
N LEU A 7 13.56 -34.24 26.08
CA LEU A 7 13.72 -32.84 26.42
C LEU A 7 13.01 -32.02 25.31
N THR A 8 11.91 -31.33 25.61
CA THR A 8 11.36 -30.16 24.89
C THR A 8 10.00 -29.81 25.49
N GLY A 9 9.99 -28.94 26.51
CA GLY A 9 8.78 -28.57 27.22
C GLY A 9 9.01 -27.37 28.13
N LEU A 10 9.34 -26.23 27.55
CA LEU A 10 9.42 -24.89 28.15
C LEU A 10 9.80 -24.00 26.96
N PHE A 11 8.88 -23.47 26.16
CA PHE A 11 7.78 -22.56 26.47
C PHE A 11 6.59 -22.84 25.53
N PRO A 12 5.33 -22.89 26.00
CA PRO A 12 4.22 -22.63 25.10
C PRO A 12 4.25 -21.13 24.83
N GLU A 13 4.72 -20.72 23.65
CA GLU A 13 4.32 -19.44 23.11
C GLU A 13 2.82 -19.51 22.86
N GLU A 14 2.03 -19.21 23.90
CA GLU A 14 0.69 -18.66 23.73
C GLU A 14 0.85 -17.27 23.10
N GLU A 15 1.35 -17.22 21.86
CA GLU A 15 0.95 -16.14 20.98
C GLU A 15 -0.57 -16.19 20.97
N ILE A 16 -1.19 -15.13 21.49
CA ILE A 16 -2.64 -14.91 21.46
C ILE A 16 -3.03 -14.72 20.00
N SER A 17 -3.03 -15.83 19.27
CA SER A 17 -3.32 -15.88 17.86
C SER A 17 -4.84 -15.79 17.74
N VAL A 18 -5.31 -14.60 17.36
CA VAL A 18 -6.72 -14.35 17.11
C VAL A 18 -7.27 -15.48 16.21
N PRO A 19 -8.36 -16.17 16.61
CA PRO A 19 -8.89 -17.32 15.87
C PRO A 19 -9.16 -16.98 14.40
N ARG A 20 -8.93 -17.95 13.50
CA ARG A 20 -9.11 -17.78 12.05
C ARG A 20 -10.50 -17.25 11.68
N GLN A 21 -11.53 -17.74 12.36
CA GLN A 21 -12.92 -17.31 12.17
C GLN A 21 -13.13 -15.83 12.54
N VAL A 22 -12.49 -15.35 13.61
CA VAL A 22 -12.59 -13.95 14.03
C VAL A 22 -11.93 -13.05 12.99
N ARG A 23 -10.75 -13.43 12.47
CA ARG A 23 -10.07 -12.70 11.39
C ARG A 23 -10.93 -12.64 10.13
N PHE A 24 -11.54 -13.77 9.75
CA PHE A 24 -12.43 -13.86 8.59
C PHE A 24 -13.60 -12.87 8.68
N TRP A 25 -14.37 -12.90 9.78
CA TRP A 25 -15.51 -12.01 9.95
C TRP A 25 -15.11 -10.53 10.05
N LEU A 26 -13.99 -10.25 10.71
CA LEU A 26 -13.45 -8.90 10.83
C LEU A 26 -13.10 -8.33 9.45
N PHE A 27 -12.38 -9.09 8.60
CA PHE A 27 -12.07 -8.66 7.24
C PHE A 27 -13.33 -8.47 6.40
N LEU A 28 -14.27 -9.42 6.46
CA LEU A 28 -15.50 -9.37 5.67
C LEU A 28 -16.35 -8.12 6.00
N ILE A 29 -16.54 -7.83 7.29
CA ILE A 29 -17.34 -6.68 7.75
C ILE A 29 -16.69 -5.35 7.35
N LEU A 30 -15.36 -5.26 7.31
CA LEU A 30 -14.65 -4.04 6.93
C LEU A 30 -14.59 -3.85 5.41
N VAL A 31 -14.49 -4.93 4.64
CA VAL A 31 -14.24 -4.86 3.20
C VAL A 31 -15.51 -4.54 2.41
N ILE A 32 -16.67 -5.09 2.80
CA ILE A 32 -17.95 -4.78 2.13
C ILE A 32 -18.23 -3.26 2.10
N PRO A 33 -18.19 -2.51 3.22
CA PRO A 33 -18.39 -1.07 3.20
C PRO A 33 -17.25 -0.32 2.50
N SER A 34 -16.01 -0.83 2.55
CA SER A 34 -14.88 -0.22 1.84
C SER A 34 -15.10 -0.24 0.32
N ILE A 35 -15.38 -1.43 -0.24
CA ILE A 35 -15.67 -1.62 -1.67
C ILE A 35 -16.85 -0.74 -2.10
N TYR A 36 -17.93 -0.74 -1.31
CA TYR A 36 -19.09 0.09 -1.61
C TYR A 36 -18.75 1.58 -1.66
N CYS A 37 -18.01 2.09 -0.66
CA CYS A 37 -17.57 3.47 -0.61
C CYS A 37 -16.66 3.83 -1.80
N SER A 38 -15.67 2.99 -2.09
CA SER A 38 -14.73 3.14 -3.20
C SER A 38 -15.46 3.22 -4.54
N CYS A 39 -16.43 2.32 -4.78
CA CYS A 39 -17.26 2.32 -5.99
C CYS A 39 -18.10 3.59 -6.12
N VAL A 40 -18.76 4.04 -5.03
CA VAL A 40 -19.58 5.27 -5.05
C VAL A 40 -18.71 6.51 -5.32
N LEU A 41 -17.54 6.62 -4.68
CA LEU A 41 -16.61 7.73 -4.91
C LEU A 41 -16.09 7.75 -6.34
N LEU A 42 -15.71 6.58 -6.85
CA LEU A 42 -15.24 6.42 -8.23
C LEU A 42 -16.33 6.82 -9.23
N PHE A 43 -17.57 6.36 -9.02
CA PHE A 43 -18.72 6.73 -9.83
C PHE A 43 -18.99 8.23 -9.82
N GLN A 44 -18.99 8.86 -8.64
CA GLN A 44 -19.17 10.33 -8.51
C GLN A 44 -18.08 11.12 -9.23
N LEU A 45 -16.83 10.63 -9.20
CA LEU A 45 -15.71 11.22 -9.92
C LEU A 45 -15.87 11.04 -11.44
N PHE A 46 -16.38 9.91 -11.91
CA PHE A 46 -16.60 9.65 -13.33
C PHE A 46 -17.75 10.47 -13.93
N VAL A 47 -18.84 10.65 -13.19
CA VAL A 47 -20.01 11.42 -13.66
C VAL A 47 -19.69 12.91 -13.75
N ASN A 48 -18.92 13.45 -12.80
CA ASN A 48 -18.61 14.87 -12.76
C ASN A 48 -17.38 15.23 -13.61
N LYS A 49 -17.58 15.51 -14.91
CA LYS A 49 -16.52 15.95 -15.83
C LYS A 49 -15.72 17.18 -15.34
N LYS A 50 -16.39 18.10 -14.63
CA LYS A 50 -15.76 19.29 -14.01
C LYS A 50 -14.78 18.92 -12.90
N LEU A 51 -15.03 17.80 -12.21
CA LEU A 51 -14.15 17.26 -11.18
C LEU A 51 -12.98 16.52 -11.82
N GLN A 52 -13.19 15.74 -12.89
CA GLN A 52 -12.12 15.05 -13.61
C GLN A 52 -11.04 15.99 -14.18
N SER A 53 -11.42 17.18 -14.66
CA SER A 53 -10.49 18.12 -15.29
C SER A 53 -9.37 18.63 -14.36
N GLN A 54 -9.45 18.41 -13.05
CA GLN A 54 -8.37 18.76 -12.14
C GLN A 54 -7.36 17.62 -12.04
N LEU A 55 -6.10 17.91 -12.34
CA LEU A 55 -5.01 16.92 -12.37
C LEU A 55 -4.83 16.14 -11.06
N SER A 56 -5.08 16.80 -9.93
CA SER A 56 -5.08 16.16 -8.60
C SER A 56 -6.15 15.07 -8.45
N ASN A 57 -7.25 15.15 -9.19
CA ASN A 57 -8.32 14.16 -9.15
C ASN A 57 -7.96 12.93 -10.00
N HIS A 58 -7.13 13.06 -11.04
CA HIS A 58 -6.62 11.89 -11.78
C HIS A 58 -5.79 10.97 -10.89
N ILE A 59 -4.94 11.52 -10.02
CA ILE A 59 -4.14 10.73 -9.08
C ILE A 59 -5.05 9.99 -8.10
N ILE A 60 -6.08 10.66 -7.56
CA ILE A 60 -7.06 10.04 -6.66
C ILE A 60 -7.85 8.94 -7.39
N ILE A 61 -8.25 9.16 -8.64
CA ILE A 61 -8.94 8.14 -9.45
C ILE A 61 -8.04 6.91 -9.66
N CYS A 62 -6.77 7.11 -10.03
CA CYS A 62 -5.82 6.00 -10.16
C CYS A 62 -5.66 5.24 -8.84
N LEU A 63 -5.49 5.94 -7.71
CA LEU A 63 -5.36 5.30 -6.40
C LEU A 63 -6.62 4.53 -6.00
N LEU A 64 -7.82 5.07 -6.27
CA LEU A 64 -9.08 4.38 -6.00
C LEU A 64 -9.24 3.13 -6.86
N ILE A 65 -8.85 3.18 -8.14
CA ILE A 65 -8.89 2.01 -9.03
C ILE A 65 -7.92 0.94 -8.54
N LEU A 66 -6.67 1.31 -8.22
CA LEU A 66 -5.67 0.35 -7.74
C LEU A 66 -6.09 -0.25 -6.38
N GLY A 67 -6.61 0.57 -5.47
CA GLY A 67 -7.16 0.11 -4.20
C GLY A 67 -8.33 -0.87 -4.38
N LEU A 68 -9.27 -0.57 -5.30
CA LEU A 68 -10.38 -1.47 -5.60
C LEU A 68 -9.91 -2.79 -6.21
N ILE A 69 -8.87 -2.77 -7.06
CA ILE A 69 -8.27 -3.99 -7.61
C ILE A 69 -7.66 -4.85 -6.49
N ILE A 70 -6.92 -4.24 -5.56
CA ILE A 70 -6.39 -4.93 -4.38
C ILE A 70 -7.56 -5.51 -3.57
N GLU A 71 -8.55 -4.71 -3.21
CA GLU A 71 -9.70 -5.17 -2.41
C GLU A 71 -10.50 -6.31 -3.06
N LEU A 72 -10.63 -6.32 -4.38
CA LEU A 72 -11.39 -7.33 -5.12
C LEU A 72 -10.62 -8.61 -5.41
N ILE A 73 -9.29 -8.58 -5.37
CA ILE A 73 -8.46 -9.76 -5.69
C ILE A 73 -7.80 -10.31 -4.42
N ASP A 74 -7.09 -9.46 -3.69
CA ASP A 74 -6.29 -9.87 -2.53
C ASP A 74 -7.17 -10.36 -1.37
N ILE A 75 -8.22 -9.61 -1.03
CA ILE A 75 -9.08 -9.95 0.11
C ILE A 75 -9.83 -11.27 -0.11
N PRO A 76 -10.49 -11.55 -1.26
CA PRO A 76 -11.15 -12.84 -1.45
C PRO A 76 -10.18 -14.02 -1.41
N LEU A 77 -8.95 -13.85 -1.89
CA LEU A 77 -7.92 -14.90 -1.80
C LEU A 77 -7.50 -15.14 -0.34
N HIS A 78 -7.33 -14.07 0.45
CA HIS A 78 -7.10 -14.18 1.89
C HIS A 78 -8.27 -14.82 2.64
N LEU A 79 -9.51 -14.47 2.32
CA LEU A 79 -10.70 -15.06 2.95
C LEU A 79 -10.82 -16.55 2.62
N SER A 80 -10.59 -16.94 1.36
CA SER A 80 -10.55 -18.33 0.91
C SER A 80 -9.49 -19.13 1.68
N PHE A 81 -8.29 -18.55 1.83
CA PHE A 81 -7.23 -19.16 2.63
C PHE A 81 -7.61 -19.30 4.12
N LEU A 82 -8.26 -18.31 4.72
CA LEU A 82 -8.69 -18.38 6.12
C LEU A 82 -9.74 -19.48 6.37
N GLU A 83 -10.59 -19.76 5.37
CA GLU A 83 -11.61 -20.81 5.43
C GLU A 83 -11.01 -22.21 5.21
N LEU A 84 -10.20 -22.38 4.17
CA LEU A 84 -9.67 -23.69 3.76
C LEU A 84 -8.37 -24.07 4.46
N GLY A 85 -7.61 -23.09 4.94
CA GLY A 85 -6.25 -23.26 5.45
C GLY A 85 -5.20 -23.59 4.37
N ILE A 86 -5.60 -23.56 3.10
CA ILE A 86 -4.73 -23.82 1.94
C ILE A 86 -5.09 -22.85 0.81
N VAL A 87 -4.12 -22.55 -0.05
CA VAL A 87 -4.33 -21.73 -1.26
C VAL A 87 -4.99 -22.58 -2.35
N TRP A 88 -6.21 -22.21 -2.75
CA TRP A 88 -6.96 -22.90 -3.80
C TRP A 88 -7.41 -21.92 -4.91
N PRO A 89 -7.16 -22.23 -6.20
CA PRO A 89 -6.44 -23.38 -6.73
C PRO A 89 -4.93 -23.30 -6.48
N SER A 90 -4.31 -24.41 -6.09
CA SER A 90 -2.86 -24.52 -5.81
C SER A 90 -2.05 -24.52 -7.11
N THR A 91 -2.03 -23.37 -7.77
CA THR A 91 -1.39 -23.16 -9.07
C THR A 91 -0.34 -22.06 -8.96
N PRO A 92 0.85 -22.23 -9.58
CA PRO A 92 1.89 -21.20 -9.59
C PRO A 92 1.41 -19.86 -10.17
N THR A 93 0.52 -19.92 -11.16
CA THR A 93 -0.05 -18.74 -11.80
C THR A 93 -0.87 -17.90 -10.84
N LEU A 94 -1.65 -18.53 -9.95
CA LEU A 94 -2.40 -17.81 -8.93
C LEU A 94 -1.45 -17.11 -7.94
N CYS A 95 -0.40 -17.81 -7.47
CA CYS A 95 0.58 -17.23 -6.55
C CYS A 95 1.30 -16.02 -7.17
N ILE A 96 1.70 -16.11 -8.44
CA ILE A 96 2.35 -14.98 -9.14
C ILE A 96 1.39 -13.79 -9.25
N VAL A 97 0.14 -14.02 -9.63
CA VAL A 97 -0.87 -12.96 -9.70
C VAL A 97 -1.11 -12.36 -8.33
N TRP A 98 -1.17 -13.19 -7.29
CA TRP A 98 -1.36 -12.74 -5.91
C TRP A 98 -0.20 -11.86 -5.46
N TRP A 99 1.05 -12.29 -5.61
CA TRP A 99 2.22 -11.43 -5.30
C TRP A 99 2.26 -10.15 -6.12
N PHE A 100 1.89 -10.21 -7.39
CA PHE A 100 1.85 -9.02 -8.22
C PHE A 100 0.82 -8.01 -7.71
N VAL A 101 -0.35 -8.47 -7.28
CA VAL A 101 -1.39 -7.61 -6.71
C VAL A 101 -0.99 -7.11 -5.33
N ASP A 102 -0.58 -8.00 -4.44
CA ASP A 102 -0.22 -7.69 -3.06
C ASP A 102 0.98 -6.76 -3.02
N THR A 103 2.14 -7.18 -3.53
CA THR A 103 3.37 -6.38 -3.42
C THR A 103 3.49 -5.36 -4.56
N GLY A 104 3.20 -5.77 -5.80
CA GLY A 104 3.41 -4.93 -6.98
C GLY A 104 2.45 -3.73 -7.04
N ILE A 105 1.14 -3.98 -7.01
CA ILE A 105 0.14 -2.90 -7.09
C ILE A 105 0.22 -2.02 -5.84
N TYR A 106 0.47 -2.60 -4.67
CA TYR A 106 0.69 -1.83 -3.45
C TYR A 106 1.87 -0.88 -3.56
N ASN A 107 3.07 -1.37 -3.92
CA ASN A 107 4.25 -0.52 -4.13
C ASN A 107 3.99 0.54 -5.21
N GLY A 108 3.29 0.17 -6.29
CA GLY A 108 2.83 1.10 -7.32
C GLY A 108 1.95 2.23 -6.76
N SER A 109 1.04 1.92 -5.83
CA SER A 109 0.20 2.92 -5.17
C SER A 109 1.03 3.90 -4.34
N VAL A 110 2.06 3.42 -3.62
CA VAL A 110 2.99 4.24 -2.83
C VAL A 110 3.75 5.20 -3.73
N ILE A 111 4.26 4.69 -4.85
CA ILE A 111 4.98 5.49 -5.85
C ILE A 111 4.06 6.55 -6.45
N ILE A 112 2.80 6.22 -6.77
CA ILE A 112 1.82 7.18 -7.29
C ILE A 112 1.49 8.24 -6.24
N MET A 113 1.41 7.88 -4.96
CA MET A 113 1.24 8.85 -3.87
C MET A 113 2.45 9.78 -3.73
N ALA A 114 3.67 9.23 -3.75
CA ALA A 114 4.91 10.01 -3.71
C ALA A 114 4.99 10.98 -4.89
N TRP A 115 4.70 10.45 -6.09
CA TRP A 115 4.62 11.24 -7.31
C TRP A 115 3.60 12.36 -7.19
N GLY A 116 2.40 12.09 -6.69
CA GLY A 116 1.36 13.09 -6.49
C GLY A 116 1.75 14.20 -5.51
N SER A 117 2.48 13.86 -4.45
CA SER A 117 3.02 14.83 -3.50
C SER A 117 4.11 15.72 -4.12
N ILE A 118 5.07 15.11 -4.84
CA ILE A 118 6.10 15.85 -5.59
C ILE A 118 5.45 16.76 -6.63
N HIS A 119 4.50 16.23 -7.38
CA HIS A 119 3.80 16.93 -8.44
C HIS A 119 3.09 18.19 -7.92
N ARG A 120 2.40 18.08 -6.77
CA ARG A 120 1.75 19.21 -6.11
C ARG A 120 2.74 20.23 -5.60
N TYR A 121 3.87 19.79 -5.06
CA TYR A 121 4.96 20.67 -4.71
C TYR A 121 5.47 21.44 -5.95
N LEU A 122 5.79 20.73 -7.03
CA LEU A 122 6.28 21.35 -8.27
C LEU A 122 5.30 22.34 -8.88
N LEU A 123 3.99 22.04 -8.91
CA LEU A 123 2.97 22.95 -9.43
C LEU A 123 2.87 24.26 -8.61
N ILE A 124 3.26 24.24 -7.34
CA ILE A 124 3.26 25.45 -6.49
C ILE A 124 4.55 26.27 -6.66
N PHE A 125 5.69 25.63 -6.94
CA PHE A 125 7.00 26.28 -6.94
C PHE A 125 7.60 26.54 -8.34
N HIS A 126 7.33 25.68 -9.31
CA HIS A 126 8.00 25.68 -10.61
C HIS A 126 7.12 25.12 -11.74
N ASP A 127 6.34 25.99 -12.38
CA ASP A 127 5.50 25.65 -13.55
C ASP A 127 6.30 25.08 -14.75
N ARG A 128 7.61 25.34 -14.83
CA ARG A 128 8.48 24.92 -15.96
C ARG A 128 9.15 23.55 -15.80
N LEU A 129 9.13 22.93 -14.62
CA LEU A 129 9.88 21.68 -14.35
C LEU A 129 9.07 20.40 -14.69
N PHE A 130 7.86 20.56 -15.22
CA PHE A 130 6.84 19.50 -15.34
C PHE A 130 7.17 18.38 -16.35
N LEU A 131 8.15 18.59 -17.23
CA LEU A 131 8.42 17.74 -18.40
C LEU A 131 9.35 16.54 -18.17
N ILE A 132 9.89 16.32 -16.97
CA ILE A 132 10.99 15.33 -16.75
C ILE A 132 10.53 14.07 -15.96
N ALA A 133 9.24 13.78 -15.92
CA ALA A 133 8.71 12.61 -15.22
C ALA A 133 9.06 11.28 -15.94
N LYS A 134 10.15 10.64 -15.53
CA LYS A 134 10.68 9.39 -16.11
C LYS A 134 9.78 8.17 -15.79
N LYS A 135 9.66 7.24 -16.74
CA LYS A 135 9.08 5.90 -16.54
C LYS A 135 9.84 5.16 -15.43
N LEU A 136 9.17 4.88 -14.31
CA LEU A 136 9.63 3.86 -13.37
C LEU A 136 9.28 2.50 -13.96
N VAL A 137 10.29 1.69 -14.25
CA VAL A 137 10.14 0.33 -14.74
C VAL A 137 10.24 -0.58 -13.52
N MET A 138 9.14 -1.25 -13.19
CA MET A 138 9.12 -2.34 -12.21
C MET A 138 9.79 -3.54 -12.89
N ILE A 139 11.03 -3.82 -12.51
CA ILE A 139 11.79 -4.95 -13.05
C ILE A 139 11.50 -6.14 -12.15
N PHE A 140 10.84 -7.17 -12.70
CA PHE A 140 10.77 -8.49 -12.07
C PHE A 140 11.93 -9.32 -12.62
N PRO A 141 12.98 -9.56 -11.81
CA PRO A 141 14.09 -10.38 -12.28
C PRO A 141 13.63 -11.83 -12.44
N PRO A 142 14.06 -12.53 -13.49
CA PRO A 142 13.73 -13.94 -13.66
C PRO A 142 14.52 -14.76 -12.62
N CYS A 143 13.82 -15.34 -11.65
CA CYS A 143 14.34 -16.37 -10.77
C CYS A 143 13.30 -17.50 -10.62
N LEU A 144 13.76 -18.68 -10.21
CA LEU A 144 12.89 -19.84 -9.99
C LEU A 144 12.23 -19.70 -8.61
N ASN A 145 10.92 -19.50 -8.58
CA ASN A 145 10.16 -19.39 -7.34
C ASN A 145 9.77 -20.78 -6.82
N SER A 146 9.89 -20.98 -5.51
CA SER A 146 9.19 -22.01 -4.75
C SER A 146 7.89 -21.45 -4.18
N TYR A 147 6.90 -22.31 -4.00
CA TYR A 147 5.57 -21.93 -3.52
C TYR A 147 5.14 -22.88 -2.41
N ASP A 148 4.77 -22.33 -1.25
CA ASP A 148 4.14 -23.06 -0.16
C ASP A 148 2.65 -22.72 -0.09
N TYR A 149 1.82 -23.62 -0.62
CA TYR A 149 0.37 -23.44 -0.65
C TYR A 149 -0.32 -23.60 0.72
N THR A 150 0.43 -23.97 1.78
CA THR A 150 -0.12 -24.13 3.14
C THR A 150 -0.07 -22.85 3.96
N SER A 151 0.56 -21.82 3.43
CA SER A 151 0.81 -20.55 4.09
C SER A 151 0.17 -19.39 3.30
N PRO A 152 -0.18 -18.26 3.97
CA PRO A 152 -0.81 -17.13 3.31
C PRO A 152 0.13 -16.54 2.24
N VAL A 153 -0.44 -16.02 1.16
CA VAL A 153 0.31 -15.44 0.03
C VAL A 153 1.34 -16.45 -0.54
N CYS A 154 1.02 -17.74 -0.49
CA CYS A 154 1.88 -18.84 -0.93
C CYS A 154 3.21 -19.00 -0.16
N GLY A 155 3.24 -18.50 1.09
CA GLY A 155 4.17 -18.91 2.17
C GLY A 155 5.61 -18.47 2.10
N GLU A 156 6.17 -18.35 0.91
CA GLU A 156 7.50 -17.83 0.70
C GLU A 156 7.44 -16.44 0.08
N PHE A 157 8.48 -15.65 0.34
CA PHE A 157 8.68 -14.41 -0.41
C PHE A 157 9.12 -14.77 -1.83
N PRO A 158 8.86 -13.91 -2.83
CA PRO A 158 9.43 -14.07 -4.16
C PRO A 158 10.94 -14.34 -4.09
N CYS A 159 11.48 -15.24 -4.92
CA CYS A 159 12.90 -15.65 -4.87
C CYS A 159 13.92 -14.50 -4.98
N TYR A 160 13.50 -13.32 -5.42
CA TYR A 160 14.37 -12.15 -5.46
C TYR A 160 14.66 -11.58 -4.07
N PHE A 161 13.86 -11.90 -3.04
CA PHE A 161 14.10 -11.51 -1.66
C PHE A 161 15.28 -12.27 -1.03
N ASP A 162 15.65 -13.44 -1.55
CA ASP A 162 16.84 -14.19 -1.08
C ASP A 162 18.14 -13.55 -1.56
N VAL A 163 18.08 -12.72 -2.61
CA VAL A 163 19.24 -11.96 -3.08
C VAL A 163 19.34 -10.68 -2.24
N PRO A 164 20.38 -10.53 -1.38
CA PRO A 164 20.42 -9.43 -0.41
C PRO A 164 20.32 -8.05 -1.05
N LEU A 165 20.95 -7.88 -2.21
CA LEU A 165 20.93 -6.62 -2.95
C LEU A 165 19.52 -6.24 -3.43
N LEU A 166 18.74 -7.22 -3.91
CA LEU A 166 17.39 -6.97 -4.41
C LEU A 166 16.37 -6.80 -3.29
N SER A 167 16.52 -7.56 -2.21
CA SER A 167 15.71 -7.40 -0.99
C SER A 167 15.89 -6.02 -0.37
N ILE A 168 17.15 -5.55 -0.24
CA ILE A 168 17.45 -4.19 0.21
C ILE A 168 16.89 -3.16 -0.79
N TRP A 169 17.03 -3.40 -2.10
CA TRP A 169 16.48 -2.50 -3.10
C TRP A 169 14.96 -2.37 -2.97
N ASP A 170 14.22 -3.46 -2.88
CA ASP A 170 12.76 -3.41 -2.79
C ASP A 170 12.31 -2.75 -1.48
N THR A 171 12.89 -3.17 -0.36
CA THR A 171 12.53 -2.62 0.96
C THR A 171 12.90 -1.14 1.07
N VAL A 172 14.12 -0.76 0.72
CA VAL A 172 14.61 0.61 0.90
C VAL A 172 14.13 1.52 -0.23
N ILE A 173 14.36 1.15 -1.49
CA ILE A 173 14.12 2.03 -2.64
C ILE A 173 12.65 2.02 -3.05
N ASN A 174 11.94 0.89 -2.99
CA ASN A 174 10.54 0.83 -3.42
C ASN A 174 9.55 1.11 -2.29
N SER A 175 9.90 0.87 -1.02
CA SER A 175 9.00 1.14 0.11
C SER A 175 9.43 2.34 0.98
N ILE A 176 10.60 2.29 1.62
CA ILE A 176 11.01 3.30 2.62
C ILE A 176 11.22 4.68 1.98
N VAL A 177 11.98 4.77 0.89
CA VAL A 177 12.31 6.03 0.23
C VAL A 177 11.06 6.76 -0.27
N PRO A 178 10.12 6.12 -1.01
CA PRO A 178 8.87 6.75 -1.43
C PRO A 178 8.01 7.20 -0.25
N THR A 179 7.98 6.42 0.85
CA THR A 179 7.24 6.79 2.06
C THR A 179 7.83 8.04 2.72
N ALA A 180 9.17 8.10 2.85
CA ALA A 180 9.88 9.26 3.41
C ALA A 180 9.67 10.51 2.54
N ILE A 181 9.82 10.37 1.21
CA ILE A 181 9.58 11.44 0.23
C ILE A 181 8.14 11.96 0.36
N THR A 182 7.15 11.06 0.35
CA THR A 182 5.73 11.43 0.49
C THR A 182 5.49 12.22 1.77
N THR A 183 6.08 11.79 2.88
CA THR A 183 5.95 12.44 4.18
C THR A 183 6.56 13.84 4.16
N ILE A 184 7.81 13.97 3.70
CA ILE A 184 8.52 15.26 3.64
C ILE A 184 7.76 16.25 2.76
N PHE A 185 7.38 15.85 1.54
CA PHE A 185 6.65 16.75 0.63
C PHE A 185 5.27 17.11 1.17
N SER A 186 4.56 16.18 1.82
CA SER A 186 3.26 16.47 2.44
C SER A 186 3.37 17.50 3.56
N ILE A 187 4.41 17.40 4.41
CA ILE A 187 4.69 18.36 5.48
C ILE A 187 5.05 19.74 4.88
N ILE A 188 5.90 19.78 3.86
CA ILE A 188 6.30 21.04 3.19
C ILE A 188 5.07 21.75 2.57
N VAL A 189 4.23 21.00 1.86
CA VAL A 189 3.00 21.55 1.26
C VAL A 189 2.07 22.09 2.35
N LEU A 190 1.92 21.37 3.47
CA LEU A 190 1.09 21.81 4.58
C LEU A 190 1.63 23.09 5.24
N ALA A 191 2.93 23.14 5.53
CA ALA A 191 3.59 24.31 6.10
C ALA A 191 3.40 25.55 5.19
N ARG A 192 3.50 25.37 3.88
CA ARG A 192 3.32 26.45 2.90
C ARG A 192 1.88 26.92 2.81
N VAL A 193 0.93 25.99 2.75
CA VAL A 193 -0.51 26.30 2.81
C VAL A 193 -0.83 27.09 4.08
N TYR A 194 -0.24 26.72 5.22
CA TYR A 194 -0.39 27.45 6.47
C TYR A 194 0.20 28.87 6.42
N ILE A 195 1.44 29.02 5.90
CA ILE A 195 2.08 30.35 5.75
C ILE A 195 1.33 31.23 4.76
N GLN A 196 0.86 30.66 3.64
CA GLN A 196 0.17 31.39 2.58
C GLN A 196 -1.20 31.89 3.04
N LYS A 197 -1.90 31.13 3.90
CA LYS A 197 -3.11 31.59 4.61
C LYS A 197 -2.85 32.88 5.37
N ARG A 198 -1.71 32.96 6.06
CA ARG A 198 -1.34 34.12 6.88
C ARG A 198 -1.00 35.35 6.03
N ARG A 199 -0.53 35.16 4.79
CA ARG A 199 -0.11 36.25 3.89
C ARG A 199 -1.22 36.77 2.97
N LEU A 200 -2.14 35.91 2.52
CA LEU A 200 -3.14 36.27 1.52
C LEU A 200 -4.55 36.23 2.12
N ASN A 201 -5.11 37.41 2.38
CA ASN A 201 -6.48 37.59 2.88
C ASN A 201 -7.56 37.34 1.79
N ARG A 202 -7.31 36.45 0.82
CA ARG A 202 -8.25 36.10 -0.27
C ARG A 202 -9.02 34.82 0.06
N ALA A 203 -10.19 34.97 0.67
CA ALA A 203 -10.99 33.87 1.23
C ALA A 203 -11.47 32.81 0.21
N ASN A 204 -11.74 33.18 -1.04
CA ASN A 204 -12.40 32.28 -2.01
C ASN A 204 -11.45 31.25 -2.64
N LEU A 205 -10.23 31.64 -3.07
CA LEU A 205 -9.25 30.70 -3.63
C LEU A 205 -8.75 29.72 -2.55
N TRP A 206 -8.64 30.22 -1.32
CA TRP A 206 -8.25 29.46 -0.14
C TRP A 206 -9.18 28.28 0.16
N ARG A 207 -10.51 28.51 0.11
CA ARG A 207 -11.50 27.49 0.44
C ARG A 207 -11.39 26.26 -0.48
N ARG A 208 -11.09 26.48 -1.75
CA ARG A 208 -10.92 25.42 -2.76
C ARG A 208 -9.62 24.63 -2.57
N GLN A 209 -8.50 25.31 -2.39
CA GLN A 209 -7.19 24.66 -2.18
C GLN A 209 -7.16 23.88 -0.87
N ARG A 210 -7.72 24.44 0.22
CA ARG A 210 -7.77 23.78 1.54
C ARG A 210 -8.48 22.42 1.50
N LYS A 211 -9.64 22.33 0.83
CA LYS A 211 -10.43 21.07 0.80
C LYS A 211 -9.64 19.94 0.14
N MET A 212 -8.94 20.24 -0.94
CA MET A 212 -8.15 19.27 -1.70
C MET A 212 -6.86 18.85 -0.96
N THR A 213 -6.21 19.78 -0.26
CA THR A 213 -5.02 19.46 0.55
C THR A 213 -5.38 18.60 1.76
N ILE A 214 -6.48 18.90 2.47
CA ILE A 214 -6.91 18.10 3.63
C ILE A 214 -7.25 16.67 3.22
N GLN A 215 -7.94 16.49 2.09
CA GLN A 215 -8.30 15.16 1.60
C GLN A 215 -7.05 14.32 1.32
N LEU A 216 -6.05 14.86 0.62
CA LEU A 216 -4.82 14.13 0.34
C LEU A 216 -4.02 13.86 1.62
N LEU A 217 -3.91 14.85 2.52
CA LEU A 217 -3.21 14.69 3.79
C LEU A 217 -3.85 13.58 4.63
N SER A 218 -5.18 13.51 4.66
CA SER A 218 -5.90 12.43 5.35
C SER A 218 -5.51 11.06 4.79
N ILE A 219 -5.42 10.93 3.46
CA ILE A 219 -5.02 9.69 2.80
C ILE A 219 -3.55 9.36 3.16
N CYS A 220 -2.65 10.35 3.11
CA CYS A 220 -1.24 10.14 3.48
C CYS A 220 -1.08 9.74 4.95
N ILE A 221 -1.83 10.32 5.87
CA ILE A 221 -1.78 9.96 7.30
C ILE A 221 -2.27 8.53 7.50
N LEU A 222 -3.41 8.16 6.91
CA LEU A 222 -3.93 6.79 6.97
C LEU A 222 -2.91 5.79 6.41
N PHE A 223 -2.30 6.13 5.28
CA PHE A 223 -1.27 5.31 4.66
C PHE A 223 -0.03 5.16 5.55
N LEU A 224 0.45 6.22 6.19
CA LEU A 224 1.59 6.17 7.10
C LEU A 224 1.31 5.35 8.35
N VAL A 225 0.12 5.49 8.93
CA VAL A 225 -0.29 4.70 10.10
C VAL A 225 -0.30 3.21 9.78
N ALA A 226 -0.72 2.83 8.57
CA ALA A 226 -0.68 1.44 8.12
C ALA A 226 0.73 0.94 7.75
N ASN A 227 1.54 1.78 7.08
CA ASN A 227 2.83 1.35 6.52
C ASN A 227 3.99 1.35 7.49
N VAL A 228 4.04 2.31 8.40
CA VAL A 228 5.20 2.46 9.30
C VAL A 228 5.39 1.22 10.16
N PRO A 229 4.35 0.61 10.78
CA PRO A 229 4.51 -0.63 11.53
C PRO A 229 5.01 -1.78 10.66
N PHE A 230 4.44 -1.95 9.46
CA PHE A 230 4.83 -3.00 8.54
C PHE A 230 6.31 -2.89 8.15
N ASN A 231 6.72 -1.72 7.66
CA ASN A 231 8.11 -1.47 7.27
C ASN A 231 9.09 -1.64 8.44
N PHE A 232 8.68 -1.28 9.66
CA PHE A 232 9.50 -1.48 10.85
C PHE A 232 9.71 -2.96 11.16
N VAL A 233 8.65 -3.77 11.10
CA VAL A 233 8.73 -5.22 11.31
C VAL A 233 9.59 -5.88 10.24
N THR A 234 9.38 -5.55 8.96
CA THR A 234 10.19 -6.08 7.85
C THR A 234 11.67 -5.70 8.00
N PHE A 235 11.96 -4.45 8.36
CA PHE A 235 13.33 -4.00 8.60
C PHE A 235 13.98 -4.75 9.78
N ALA A 236 13.24 -4.94 10.88
CA ALA A 236 13.73 -5.70 12.02
C ALA A 236 14.07 -7.16 11.65
N HIS A 237 13.25 -7.80 10.83
CA HIS A 237 13.49 -9.17 10.35
C HIS A 237 14.70 -9.27 9.41
N ILE A 238 15.02 -8.22 8.65
CA ILE A 238 16.19 -8.23 7.76
C ILE A 238 17.50 -7.99 8.55
N CYS A 239 17.44 -7.26 9.66
CA CYS A 239 18.62 -6.86 10.42
C CYS A 239 18.94 -7.74 11.65
N GLY A 240 18.02 -8.62 12.07
CA GLY A 240 18.19 -9.53 13.21
C GLY A 240 18.29 -10.98 12.77
#